data_AF-A0A2V8XVQ3-F1
#
_entry.id   AF-A0A2V8XVQ3-F1
#
_cell.length_a   1.000
_cell.length_b   1.000
_cell.length_c   1.000
_cell.angle_alpha   90.00
_cell.angle_beta   90.00
_cell.angle_gamma   90.00
#
_symmetry.space_group_name_H-M   'P 1'
#
loop_
_entity.id
_entity.type
_entity.pdbx_description
1 polymer ?
#
loop_
_entity_poly.entity_id
_entity_poly.type
_entity_poly.pdbx_seq_one_letter_code
_entity_poly.pdbx_strand_id
1 'polypeptide(L)'
;MIEVLTPIWQRLLQLPGVRVEDNFFDLGGDSSLAVELFNEIAKVCGRELSPVTIYSAPTIAALAALLEQATPPRVPALVQLRAGTEGLPVFIAHGLGGSVMEFAQLVRHIRSPHPIYGMQARGTDGVE
;
A
#
# COMPACT_ATOMS: atom_id res chain seq x y z
N MET A 1 17.09 -3.66 -4.51
CA MET A 1 15.66 -3.77 -4.93
C MET A 1 15.13 -2.60 -5.77
N ILE A 2 15.61 -1.37 -5.61
CA ILE A 2 15.09 -0.17 -6.31
C ILE A 2 15.05 -0.31 -7.85
N GLU A 3 16.13 -0.81 -8.46
CA GLU A 3 16.23 -0.98 -9.93
C GLU A 3 15.21 -1.98 -10.50
N VAL A 4 14.73 -2.91 -9.67
CA VAL A 4 13.69 -3.89 -10.05
C VAL A 4 12.30 -3.26 -9.95
N LEU A 5 12.03 -2.51 -8.88
CA LEU A 5 10.72 -1.93 -8.62
C LEU A 5 10.40 -0.74 -9.53
N THR A 6 11.40 0.10 -9.84
CA THR A 6 11.22 1.31 -10.66
C THR A 6 10.55 1.02 -12.01
N PRO A 7 11.03 0.09 -12.85
CA PRO A 7 10.38 -0.19 -14.13
C PRO A 7 8.98 -0.80 -13.99
N ILE A 8 8.71 -1.57 -12.92
CA ILE A 8 7.36 -2.10 -12.64
C ILE A 8 6.40 -0.94 -12.36
N TRP A 9 6.80 0.00 -11.50
CA TRP A 9 6.01 1.18 -11.17
C TRP A 9 5.77 2.07 -12.39
N GLN A 10 6.83 2.37 -13.16
CA GLN A 10 6.71 3.19 -14.37
C GLN A 10 5.73 2.58 -15.37
N ARG A 11 5.77 1.26 -15.57
CA ARG A 11 4.86 0.55 -16.48
C ARG A 11 3.42 0.58 -15.99
N LEU A 12 3.18 0.27 -14.71
CA LEU A 12 1.83 0.19 -14.13
C LEU A 12 1.16 1.56 -14.02
N LEU A 13 1.92 2.58 -13.59
CA LEU A 13 1.43 3.95 -13.46
C LEU A 13 1.42 4.70 -14.81
N GLN A 14 2.00 4.12 -15.87
CA GLN A 14 2.20 4.75 -17.18
C GLN A 14 2.96 6.09 -17.08
N LEU A 15 3.95 6.15 -16.18
CA LEU A 15 4.77 7.33 -15.91
C LEU A 15 6.23 7.03 -16.23
N PRO A 16 6.87 7.73 -17.19
CA PRO A 16 8.26 7.45 -17.57
C PRO A 16 9.28 7.94 -16.54
N GLY A 17 8.90 8.79 -15.58
CA GLY A 17 9.78 9.32 -14.55
C GLY A 17 9.15 9.25 -13.17
N VAL A 18 9.42 8.17 -12.44
CA VAL A 18 9.00 7.99 -11.04
C VAL A 18 10.25 8.09 -10.18
N ARG A 19 10.23 8.99 -9.18
CA ARG A 19 11.32 9.12 -8.21
C ARG A 19 11.13 8.07 -7.12
N VAL A 20 12.23 7.69 -6.47
CA VAL A 20 12.20 6.63 -5.45
C VAL A 20 11.38 6.98 -4.21
N GLU A 21 11.16 8.29 -3.97
CA GLU A 21 10.38 8.83 -2.85
C GLU A 21 8.99 9.33 -3.22
N ASP A 22 8.59 9.19 -4.49
CA ASP A 22 7.24 9.54 -4.88
C ASP A 22 6.26 8.55 -4.27
N ASN A 23 5.19 9.07 -3.66
CA ASN A 23 4.16 8.25 -3.06
C ASN A 23 3.28 7.62 -4.15
N PHE A 24 3.12 6.30 -4.10
CA PHE A 24 2.34 5.49 -5.03
C PHE A 24 0.94 6.07 -5.29
N PHE A 25 0.26 6.49 -4.23
CA PHE A 25 -1.09 7.03 -4.33
C PHE A 25 -1.07 8.42 -4.95
N ASP A 26 -0.11 9.29 -4.57
CA ASP A 26 0.01 10.63 -5.16
C ASP A 26 0.28 10.58 -6.68
N LEU A 27 0.95 9.52 -7.15
CA LEU A 27 1.15 9.25 -8.58
C LEU A 27 -0.08 8.71 -9.32
N GLY A 28 -1.21 8.55 -8.63
CA GLY A 28 -2.46 8.03 -9.21
C GLY A 28 -2.70 6.54 -8.95
N GLY A 29 -1.81 5.86 -8.21
CA GLY A 29 -2.01 4.47 -7.82
C GLY A 29 -3.27 4.23 -7.00
N ASP A 30 -3.86 3.05 -7.15
CA ASP A 30 -5.06 2.62 -6.44
C ASP A 30 -4.98 1.16 -5.99
N SER A 31 -6.07 0.63 -5.44
CA SER A 31 -6.11 -0.75 -4.93
C SER A 31 -5.89 -1.79 -6.02
N SER A 32 -6.41 -1.58 -7.23
CA SER A 32 -6.24 -2.49 -8.36
C SER A 32 -4.79 -2.49 -8.85
N LEU A 33 -4.19 -1.31 -9.02
CA LEU A 33 -2.78 -1.19 -9.38
C LEU A 33 -1.85 -1.73 -8.28
N ALA A 34 -2.22 -1.58 -7.00
CA ALA A 34 -1.46 -2.16 -5.90
C ALA A 34 -1.49 -3.71 -5.95
N VAL A 35 -2.65 -4.32 -6.20
CA VAL A 35 -2.73 -5.78 -6.38
C VAL A 35 -1.85 -6.24 -7.55
N GLU A 36 -1.91 -5.55 -8.68
CA GLU A 36 -1.08 -5.87 -9.85
C GLU A 36 0.41 -5.69 -9.59
N LEU A 37 0.81 -4.60 -8.91
CA LEU A 37 2.18 -4.33 -8.49
C LEU A 37 2.73 -5.50 -7.66
N PHE A 38 1.99 -5.96 -6.66
CA PHE A 38 2.43 -7.03 -5.78
C PHE A 38 2.47 -8.39 -6.48
N ASN A 39 1.56 -8.65 -7.43
CA ASN A 39 1.63 -9.83 -8.28
C ASN A 39 2.90 -9.84 -9.15
N GLU A 40 3.29 -8.71 -9.72
CA GLU A 40 4.52 -8.60 -10.51
C GLU A 40 5.77 -8.72 -9.63
N ILE A 41 5.77 -8.12 -8.44
CA ILE A 41 6.84 -8.29 -7.45
C ILE A 41 7.01 -9.77 -7.09
N ALA A 42 5.90 -10.49 -6.83
CA ALA A 42 5.95 -11.91 -6.50
C ALA A 42 6.57 -12.74 -7.65
N LYS A 43 6.20 -12.47 -8.90
CA LYS A 43 6.77 -13.15 -10.08
C LYS A 43 8.28 -12.92 -10.22
N VAL A 44 8.75 -11.69 -9.99
CA VAL A 44 10.16 -11.32 -10.21
C VAL A 44 11.05 -11.69 -9.02
N CYS A 45 10.52 -11.53 -7.79
CA CYS A 45 11.31 -11.68 -6.56
C CYS A 45 11.09 -13.03 -5.87
N GLY A 46 10.09 -13.81 -6.28
CA GLY A 46 9.70 -15.06 -5.62
C GLY A 46 9.17 -14.86 -4.20
N ARG A 47 8.75 -13.64 -3.85
CA ARG A 47 8.24 -13.27 -2.52
C ARG A 47 6.83 -12.75 -2.62
N GLU A 48 5.89 -13.45 -1.99
CA GLU A 48 4.52 -12.98 -1.84
C GLU A 48 4.44 -12.03 -0.63
N LEU A 49 3.82 -10.87 -0.85
CA LEU A 49 3.50 -9.89 0.17
C LEU A 49 2.05 -9.47 0.00
N SER A 50 1.36 -9.20 1.10
CA SER A 50 0.00 -8.65 1.03
C SER A 50 0.02 -7.26 0.36
N PRO A 51 -0.83 -6.98 -0.64
CA PRO A 51 -0.89 -5.68 -1.30
C PRO A 51 -1.17 -4.50 -0.36
N VAL A 52 -1.76 -4.75 0.82
CA VAL A 52 -1.97 -3.73 1.86
C VAL A 52 -0.65 -3.14 2.36
N THR A 53 0.45 -3.86 2.21
CA THR A 53 1.81 -3.40 2.58
C THR A 53 2.17 -2.06 1.95
N ILE A 54 1.60 -1.73 0.78
CA ILE A 54 1.81 -0.44 0.11
C ILE A 54 1.46 0.77 0.98
N TYR A 55 0.54 0.64 1.95
CA TYR A 55 0.19 1.73 2.87
C TYR A 55 1.29 2.01 3.90
N SER A 56 2.03 1.00 4.31
CA SER A 56 3.17 1.13 5.23
C SER A 56 4.47 1.49 4.50
N ALA A 57 4.57 1.13 3.22
CA ALA A 57 5.72 1.39 2.36
C ALA A 57 5.29 1.99 1.00
N PRO A 58 4.77 3.23 0.98
CA PRO A 58 4.14 3.81 -0.20
C PRO A 58 5.12 4.38 -1.22
N THR A 59 6.43 4.20 -1.04
CA THR A 59 7.47 4.66 -1.98
C THR A 59 8.31 3.48 -2.46
N ILE A 60 8.96 3.63 -3.62
CA ILE A 60 9.88 2.60 -4.14
C ILE A 60 10.99 2.34 -3.13
N ALA A 61 11.56 3.38 -2.50
CA ALA A 61 12.63 3.23 -1.52
C ALA A 61 12.16 2.44 -0.28
N ALA A 62 10.99 2.79 0.27
CA ALA A 62 10.42 2.10 1.43
C ALA A 62 10.08 0.64 1.12
N LEU A 63 9.47 0.38 -0.05
CA LEU A 63 9.11 -0.97 -0.48
C LEU A 63 10.34 -1.82 -0.80
N ALA A 64 11.37 -1.22 -1.40
CA ALA A 64 12.66 -1.87 -1.64
C ALA A 64 13.32 -2.31 -0.32
N ALA A 65 13.39 -1.41 0.66
CA ALA A 65 13.95 -1.70 1.97
C ALA A 65 13.20 -2.84 2.68
N LEU A 66 11.87 -2.89 2.51
CA LEU A 66 11.02 -3.94 3.05
C LEU A 66 11.29 -5.31 2.38
N LEU A 67 11.43 -5.32 1.05
CA LEU A 67 11.73 -6.52 0.27
C LEU A 67 13.15 -7.05 0.48
N GLU A 68 14.05 -6.28 1.08
CA GLU A 68 15.40 -6.72 1.44
C GLU A 68 15.44 -7.38 2.84
N GLN A 69 14.38 -7.27 3.64
CA GLN A 69 14.30 -7.92 4.95
C GLN A 69 14.05 -9.43 4.80
N ALA A 70 14.75 -10.25 5.59
CA ALA A 70 14.65 -11.72 5.54
C ALA A 70 13.23 -12.25 5.83
N THR A 71 12.48 -11.55 6.69
CA THR A 71 11.12 -11.91 7.05
C THR A 71 10.16 -10.84 6.52
N PRO A 72 9.07 -11.21 5.82
CA PRO A 72 8.07 -10.24 5.41
C PRO A 72 7.44 -9.60 6.67
N PRO A 73 7.25 -8.28 6.71
CA PRO A 73 6.61 -7.65 7.85
C PRO A 73 5.14 -8.07 7.92
N ARG A 74 4.67 -8.26 9.14
CA ARG A 74 3.26 -8.53 9.39
C ARG A 74 2.44 -7.28 9.07
N VAL A 75 1.36 -7.43 8.32
CA VAL A 75 0.46 -6.29 8.06
C VAL A 75 -0.36 -6.03 9.33
N PRO A 76 -0.33 -4.82 9.89
CA PRO A 76 -1.07 -4.52 11.10
C PRO A 76 -2.57 -4.55 10.84
N ALA A 77 -3.35 -5.02 11.82
CA ALA A 77 -4.82 -4.97 11.77
C ALA A 77 -5.37 -3.54 11.68
N LEU A 78 -4.59 -2.54 12.08
CA LEU A 78 -4.90 -1.13 11.95
C LEU A 78 -3.95 -0.50 10.92
N VAL A 79 -4.50 -0.09 9.77
CA VAL A 79 -3.76 0.46 8.64
C VAL A 79 -4.01 1.96 8.55
N GLN A 80 -2.96 2.76 8.43
CA GLN A 80 -3.13 4.19 8.18
C GLN A 80 -3.43 4.42 6.70
N LEU A 81 -4.70 4.69 6.38
CA LEU A 81 -5.14 4.96 5.01
C LEU A 81 -4.80 6.39 4.59
N ARG A 82 -4.78 7.32 5.55
CA ARG A 82 -4.35 8.70 5.35
C ARG A 82 -3.82 9.32 6.64
N ALA A 83 -2.68 9.98 6.54
CA ALA A 83 -2.17 10.82 7.62
C ALA A 83 -3.13 11.99 7.90
N GLY A 84 -3.09 12.52 9.11
CA GLY A 84 -3.83 13.71 9.51
C GLY A 84 -2.95 14.60 10.35
N THR A 85 -3.34 15.86 10.47
CA THR A 85 -2.58 16.86 11.22
C THR A 85 -3.26 17.21 12.55
N GLU A 86 -4.59 17.10 12.64
CA GLU A 86 -5.37 17.52 13.80
C GLU A 86 -6.67 16.72 13.94
N GLY A 87 -7.22 16.71 15.16
CA GLY A 87 -8.54 16.15 15.47
C GLY A 87 -8.57 14.64 15.75
N LEU A 88 -9.74 14.15 16.17
CA LEU A 88 -9.94 12.74 16.51
C LEU A 88 -9.81 11.82 15.28
N PRO A 89 -9.19 10.64 15.40
CA PRO A 89 -9.08 9.72 14.28
C PRO A 89 -10.44 9.22 13.80
N VAL A 90 -10.58 9.07 12.48
CA VAL A 90 -11.72 8.36 11.86
C VAL A 90 -11.30 6.92 11.60
N PHE A 91 -12.14 5.98 12.04
CA PHE A 91 -11.92 4.55 11.83
C PHE A 91 -12.92 4.00 10.82
N ILE A 92 -12.42 3.22 9.87
CA ILE A 92 -13.21 2.51 8.86
C ILE A 92 -13.03 1.01 9.09
N ALA A 93 -14.13 0.29 9.33
CA ALA A 93 -14.10 -1.17 9.37
C ALA A 93 -14.11 -1.74 7.94
N HIS A 94 -13.35 -2.82 7.73
CA HIS A 94 -13.34 -3.55 6.46
C HIS A 94 -14.74 -3.99 6.02
N GLY A 95 -14.94 -4.11 4.70
CA GLY A 95 -16.14 -4.72 4.14
C GLY A 95 -16.12 -6.24 4.25
N LEU A 96 -17.00 -6.90 3.48
CA LEU A 96 -17.09 -8.37 3.43
C LEU A 96 -15.76 -9.04 3.05
N GLY A 97 -14.91 -8.37 2.28
CA GLY A 97 -13.61 -8.88 1.83
C GLY A 97 -12.49 -8.86 2.89
N GLY A 98 -12.75 -8.34 4.09
CA GLY A 98 -11.76 -8.33 5.18
C GLY A 98 -10.64 -7.29 5.03
N SER A 99 -10.43 -6.76 3.83
CA SER A 99 -9.43 -5.74 3.54
C SER A 99 -9.99 -4.34 3.75
N VAL A 100 -9.10 -3.34 3.81
CA VAL A 100 -9.46 -1.92 3.83
C VAL A 100 -9.13 -1.24 2.50
N MET A 101 -8.57 -1.98 1.55
CA MET A 101 -8.11 -1.47 0.26
C MET A 101 -9.26 -0.92 -0.61
N GLU A 102 -10.48 -1.45 -0.46
CA GLU A 102 -11.66 -0.93 -1.15
C GLU A 102 -11.95 0.54 -0.80
N PHE A 103 -11.49 1.01 0.36
CA PHE A 103 -11.68 2.39 0.81
C PHE A 103 -10.57 3.33 0.34
N ALA A 104 -9.53 2.84 -0.35
CA ALA A 104 -8.42 3.66 -0.85
C ALA A 104 -8.91 4.90 -1.61
N GLN A 105 -9.76 4.66 -2.61
CA GLN A 105 -10.31 5.68 -3.49
C GLN A 105 -11.21 6.66 -2.74
N LEU A 106 -12.05 6.15 -1.83
CA LEU A 106 -12.90 6.99 -1.00
C LEU A 106 -12.06 7.94 -0.14
N VAL A 107 -11.05 7.40 0.55
CA VAL A 107 -10.20 8.15 1.48
C VAL A 107 -9.47 9.31 0.79
N ARG A 108 -9.04 9.13 -0.47
CA ARG A 108 -8.42 10.20 -1.28
C ARG A 108 -9.33 11.40 -1.53
N HIS A 109 -10.64 11.20 -1.54
CA HIS A 109 -11.63 12.26 -1.82
C HIS A 109 -12.20 12.91 -0.55
N ILE A 110 -11.95 12.36 0.63
CA ILE A 110 -12.38 12.95 1.90
C ILE A 110 -11.57 14.23 2.14
N ARG A 111 -12.22 15.38 2.35
CA ARG A 111 -11.55 16.63 2.77
C ARG A 111 -11.72 16.81 4.27
N SER A 112 -10.67 16.49 5.02
CA SER A 112 -10.72 16.49 6.49
C SER A 112 -9.29 16.54 7.06
N PRO A 113 -9.04 17.27 8.16
CA PRO A 113 -7.74 17.29 8.85
C PRO A 113 -7.50 16.01 9.68
N HIS A 114 -8.55 15.23 9.93
CA HIS A 114 -8.51 14.03 10.76
C HIS A 114 -7.69 12.91 10.09
N PRO A 115 -6.85 12.19 10.84
CA PRO A 115 -6.21 10.99 10.33
C PRO A 115 -7.27 9.90 10.12
N ILE A 116 -7.09 9.08 9.09
CA ILE A 116 -8.02 8.00 8.75
C ILE A 116 -7.30 6.67 8.84
N TYR A 117 -7.86 5.78 9.66
CA TYR A 117 -7.37 4.42 9.84
C TYR A 117 -8.41 3.40 9.38
N GLY A 118 -7.94 2.37 8.69
CA GLY A 118 -8.71 1.19 8.33
C GLY A 118 -8.46 0.07 9.34
N MET A 119 -9.50 -0.65 9.74
CA MET A 119 -9.41 -1.89 10.51
C MET A 119 -9.62 -3.06 9.57
N GLN A 120 -8.58 -3.87 9.34
CA GLN A 120 -8.62 -5.07 8.52
C GLN A 120 -8.83 -6.34 9.36
N ALA A 121 -9.43 -7.35 8.76
CA ALA A 121 -9.58 -8.65 9.37
C ALA A 121 -8.21 -9.31 9.56
N ARG A 122 -8.06 -10.09 10.65
CA ARG A 122 -6.93 -10.99 10.82
C ARG A 122 -6.92 -12.06 9.72
N GLY A 123 -5.74 -12.50 9.28
CA GLY A 123 -5.55 -13.46 8.18
C GLY A 123 -5.55 -12.85 6.77
N THR A 124 -5.83 -11.55 6.62
CA THR A 124 -5.73 -10.86 5.30
C THR A 124 -4.29 -10.50 4.91
N ASP A 125 -3.33 -10.77 5.81
CA ASP A 125 -1.89 -10.65 5.59
C ASP A 125 -1.28 -11.91 4.96
N GLY A 126 -2.06 -12.99 4.81
CA GLY A 126 -1.59 -14.27 4.27
C GLY A 126 -0.80 -15.12 5.27
N VAL A 127 -0.86 -14.81 6.58
CA VAL A 127 -0.04 -15.43 7.63
C VAL A 127 -0.87 -16.20 8.68
N GLU A 128 -2.21 -16.13 8.62
CA GLU A 128 -3.14 -16.86 9.51
C GLU A 128 -4.24 -17.59 8.74
#